data_AF-A0A2E5JT72-F1
#
_entry.id   AF-A0A2E5JT72-F1
#
_cell.length_a   1.000
_cell.length_b   1.000
_cell.length_c   1.000
_cell.angle_alpha   90.00
_cell.angle_beta   90.00
_cell.angle_gamma   90.00
#
_symmetry.space_group_name_H-M   'P 1'
#
loop_
_entity.id
_entity.type
_entity.pdbx_description
1 polymer ?
#
loop_
_entity_poly.entity_id
_entity_poly.type
_entity_poly.pdbx_seq_one_letter_code
_entity_poly.pdbx_strand_id
1 'polypeptide(L)'
;MWFFMILCYALVAISGIGLIQIGLNHYFDFWITHRITFDLMVSIIFIAAQTLVMFFFVGTGVNVREYLEQHPELGNDLYKKMFAIKRRLYPPTMMVTMLFMATVIIDGVYFIKLYTESRISEWWFHITYFLTLWYYYKATKEQHVSFKGSTKIVLEMTKKERDVDS
;
A
#
# COMPACT_ATOMS: atom_id res chain seq x y z
N MET A 1 -12.98 12.63 3.23
CA MET A 1 -12.47 11.61 2.28
C MET A 1 -11.37 12.12 1.35
N TRP A 2 -11.55 13.26 0.67
CA TRP A 2 -10.61 13.73 -0.36
C TRP A 2 -9.19 14.02 0.18
N PHE A 3 -9.10 14.73 1.31
CA PHE A 3 -7.82 14.98 2.00
C PHE A 3 -7.05 13.68 2.32
N PHE A 4 -7.73 12.69 2.91
CA PHE A 4 -7.10 11.42 3.28
C PHE A 4 -6.62 10.63 2.06
N MET A 5 -7.38 10.65 0.97
CA MET A 5 -6.98 10.02 -0.30
C MET A 5 -5.71 10.66 -0.88
N ILE A 6 -5.61 12.00 -0.85
CA ILE A 6 -4.41 12.72 -1.29
C ILE A 6 -3.21 12.34 -0.41
N LEU A 7 -3.40 12.27 0.91
CA LEU A 7 -2.36 11.84 1.84
C LEU A 7 -1.87 10.41 1.54
N CYS A 8 -2.78 9.48 1.26
CA CYS A 8 -2.42 8.14 0.82
C CYS A 8 -1.58 8.16 -0.47
N TYR A 9 -1.99 8.93 -1.49
CA TYR A 9 -1.21 9.04 -2.72
C TYR A 9 0.18 9.63 -2.49
N ALA A 10 0.28 10.68 -1.69
CA ALA A 10 1.55 11.31 -1.35
C ALA A 10 2.50 10.33 -0.65
N LEU A 11 2.02 9.63 0.38
CA LEU A 11 2.84 8.65 1.10
C LEU A 11 3.20 7.43 0.25
N VAL A 12 2.28 6.92 -0.56
CA VAL A 12 2.60 5.84 -1.51
C VAL A 12 3.69 6.32 -2.46
N ALA A 13 3.58 7.50 -3.06
CA ALA A 13 4.61 8.04 -3.96
C ALA A 13 5.98 8.21 -3.26
N ILE A 14 6.01 8.77 -2.05
CA ILE A 14 7.23 8.92 -1.24
C ILE A 14 7.85 7.53 -0.95
N SER A 15 7.03 6.55 -0.59
CA SER A 15 7.49 5.18 -0.36
C SER A 15 8.06 4.51 -1.62
N GLY A 16 7.54 4.85 -2.80
CA GLY A 16 8.04 4.38 -4.08
C GLY A 16 9.40 4.97 -4.43
N ILE A 17 9.60 6.26 -4.15
CA ILE A 17 10.91 6.91 -4.28
C ILE A 17 11.92 6.24 -3.34
N GLY A 18 11.52 5.99 -2.09
CA GLY A 18 12.34 5.27 -1.12
C GLY A 18 12.74 3.86 -1.61
N LEU A 19 11.80 3.10 -2.17
CA LEU A 19 12.07 1.78 -2.74
C LEU A 19 13.09 1.83 -3.89
N ILE A 20 13.01 2.83 -4.78
CA ILE A 20 14.00 3.03 -5.84
C ILE A 20 15.36 3.35 -5.22
N GLN A 21 15.39 4.20 -4.19
CA GLN A 21 16.62 4.60 -3.52
C GLN A 21 17.30 3.44 -2.80
N ILE A 22 16.56 2.50 -2.18
CA ILE A 22 17.12 1.25 -1.62
C ILE A 22 17.87 0.47 -2.72
N GLY A 23 17.23 0.27 -3.88
CA GLY A 23 17.87 -0.42 -5.00
C GLY A 23 19.14 0.30 -5.47
N LEU A 24 19.09 1.62 -5.65
CA LEU A 24 20.26 2.41 -6.04
C LEU A 24 21.38 2.33 -5.00
N ASN A 25 21.04 2.39 -3.71
CA ASN A 25 22.00 2.25 -2.62
C ASN A 25 22.66 0.86 -2.59
N HIS A 26 21.96 -0.19 -3.01
CA HIS A 26 22.57 -1.52 -3.13
C HIS A 26 23.66 -1.58 -4.21
N TYR A 27 23.46 -0.91 -5.36
CA TYR A 27 24.41 -0.98 -6.49
C TYR A 27 25.52 0.09 -6.49
N PHE A 28 25.28 1.28 -5.95
CA PHE A 28 26.15 2.46 -6.23
C PHE A 28 26.84 3.07 -5.01
N ASP A 29 26.86 2.40 -3.86
CA ASP A 29 27.71 2.77 -2.72
C ASP A 29 27.60 4.21 -2.17
N PHE A 30 26.50 4.93 -2.42
CA PHE A 30 26.37 6.34 -2.08
C PHE A 30 26.53 6.68 -0.58
N TRP A 31 26.15 5.77 0.34
CA TRP A 31 26.24 5.99 1.79
C TRP A 31 26.65 4.73 2.59
N ILE A 32 27.86 4.21 2.39
CA ILE A 32 28.41 3.01 3.06
C ILE A 32 28.10 2.96 4.58
N THR A 33 28.23 4.05 5.32
CA THR A 33 28.09 4.08 6.78
C THR A 33 26.65 4.08 7.31
N HIS A 34 25.67 4.47 6.49
CA HIS A 34 24.28 4.69 6.94
C HIS A 34 23.24 3.91 6.14
N ARG A 35 23.64 2.97 5.28
CA ARG A 35 22.73 2.17 4.45
C ARG A 35 21.62 1.48 5.24
N ILE A 36 21.99 0.68 6.24
CA ILE A 36 21.01 -0.06 7.07
C ILE A 36 20.01 0.92 7.73
N THR A 37 20.49 2.03 8.28
CA THR A 37 19.63 3.03 8.93
C THR A 37 18.66 3.65 7.92
N PHE A 38 19.14 3.93 6.71
CA PHE A 38 18.32 4.46 5.63
C PHE A 38 17.24 3.46 5.18
N ASP A 39 17.58 2.19 4.99
CA ASP A 39 16.62 1.16 4.57
C ASP A 39 15.54 0.93 5.62
N LEU A 40 15.91 0.97 6.91
CA LEU A 40 14.96 0.92 8.02
C LEU A 40 14.05 2.16 8.05
N MET A 41 14.58 3.36 7.82
CA MET A 41 13.78 4.58 7.72
C MET A 41 12.77 4.50 6.58
N VAL A 42 13.20 4.09 5.39
CA VAL A 42 12.31 3.87 4.23
C VAL A 42 11.26 2.82 4.56
N SER A 43 11.62 1.77 5.30
CA SER A 43 10.68 0.72 5.71
C SER A 43 9.56 1.22 6.61
N ILE A 44 9.88 2.08 7.58
CA ILE A 44 8.88 2.71 8.45
C ILE A 44 7.90 3.52 7.60
N ILE A 45 8.41 4.35 6.68
CA ILE A 45 7.58 5.17 5.78
C ILE A 45 6.72 4.28 4.88
N PHE A 46 7.28 3.20 4.35
CA PHE A 46 6.59 2.26 3.46
C PHE A 46 5.44 1.56 4.19
N ILE A 47 5.70 0.96 5.36
CA ILE A 47 4.68 0.29 6.16
C ILE A 47 3.60 1.28 6.59
N ALA A 48 3.99 2.50 7.00
CA ALA A 48 3.04 3.55 7.35
C ALA A 48 2.14 3.91 6.15
N ALA A 49 2.70 4.03 4.94
CA ALA A 49 1.94 4.30 3.72
C ALA A 49 0.93 3.17 3.42
N GLN A 50 1.37 1.91 3.44
CA GLN A 50 0.48 0.76 3.16
C GLN A 50 -0.59 0.58 4.24
N THR A 51 -0.24 0.81 5.51
CA THR A 51 -1.18 0.76 6.63
C THR A 51 -2.21 1.88 6.53
N LEU A 52 -1.79 3.10 6.17
CA LEU A 52 -2.70 4.22 5.97
C LEU A 52 -3.70 3.92 4.84
N VAL A 53 -3.23 3.34 3.73
CA VAL A 53 -4.11 2.89 2.65
C VAL A 53 -5.12 1.88 3.18
N MET A 54 -4.70 0.85 3.91
CA MET A 54 -5.65 -0.12 4.50
C MET A 54 -6.68 0.57 5.40
N PHE A 55 -6.24 1.47 6.29
CA PHE A 55 -7.15 2.20 7.18
C PHE A 55 -8.13 3.10 6.44
N PHE A 56 -7.75 3.72 5.32
CA PHE A 56 -8.69 4.46 4.48
C PHE A 56 -9.89 3.58 4.08
N PHE A 57 -9.62 2.37 3.59
CA PHE A 57 -10.67 1.48 3.10
C PHE A 57 -11.44 0.80 4.24
N VAL A 58 -10.78 0.50 5.36
CA VAL A 58 -11.47 0.05 6.58
C VAL A 58 -12.46 1.12 7.02
N GLY A 59 -12.00 2.36 7.25
CA GLY A 59 -12.82 3.47 7.73
C GLY A 59 -13.94 3.85 6.76
N THR A 60 -13.63 3.96 5.46
CA THR A 60 -14.66 4.24 4.44
C THR A 60 -15.72 3.14 4.41
N GLY A 61 -15.30 1.87 4.49
CA GLY A 61 -16.25 0.77 4.42
C GLY A 61 -17.08 0.58 5.70
N VAL A 62 -16.60 0.99 6.87
CA VAL A 62 -17.42 1.04 8.09
C VAL A 62 -18.45 2.16 7.97
N ASN A 63 -18.03 3.37 7.59
CA ASN A 63 -18.93 4.51 7.40
C ASN A 63 -20.05 4.22 6.38
N VAL A 64 -19.71 3.61 5.24
CA VAL A 64 -20.71 3.17 4.24
C VAL A 64 -21.66 2.12 4.81
N ARG A 65 -21.18 1.18 5.64
CA ARG A 65 -22.03 0.16 6.23
C ARG A 65 -23.01 0.77 7.23
N GLU A 66 -22.52 1.58 8.16
CA GLU A 66 -23.34 2.26 9.17
C GLU A 66 -24.40 3.14 8.52
N TYR A 67 -24.05 3.85 7.45
CA TYR A 67 -24.99 4.65 6.69
C TYR A 67 -26.09 3.80 6.01
N LEU A 68 -25.74 2.68 5.38
CA LEU A 68 -26.73 1.78 4.76
C LEU A 68 -27.59 1.03 5.78
N GLU A 69 -27.09 0.80 7.00
CA GLU A 69 -27.89 0.24 8.10
C GLU A 69 -28.95 1.23 8.59
N GLN A 70 -28.66 2.54 8.54
CA GLN A 70 -29.60 3.61 8.88
C GLN A 70 -30.60 3.91 7.76
N HIS A 71 -30.25 3.57 6.51
CA HIS A 71 -31.03 3.84 5.30
C HIS A 71 -31.30 2.56 4.48
N PRO A 72 -32.16 1.64 4.96
CA PRO A 72 -32.44 0.35 4.29
C PRO A 72 -32.95 0.49 2.85
N GLU A 73 -33.61 1.60 2.53
CA GLU A 73 -34.15 1.96 1.23
C GLU A 73 -33.09 2.07 0.12
N LEU A 74 -31.83 2.34 0.48
CA LEU A 74 -30.73 2.51 -0.47
C LEU A 74 -30.20 1.17 -1.02
N GLY A 75 -30.57 0.06 -0.38
CA GLY A 75 -30.37 -1.31 -0.82
C GLY A 75 -28.96 -1.89 -0.62
N ASN A 76 -28.90 -3.22 -0.50
CA ASN A 76 -27.67 -3.99 -0.22
C ASN A 76 -26.62 -4.01 -1.34
N ASP A 77 -26.90 -3.43 -2.51
CA ASP A 77 -25.99 -3.43 -3.66
C ASP A 77 -24.72 -2.60 -3.40
N LEU A 78 -24.87 -1.44 -2.72
CA LEU A 78 -23.75 -0.56 -2.37
C LEU A 78 -22.81 -1.22 -1.36
N TYR A 79 -23.35 -1.97 -0.41
CA TYR A 79 -22.57 -2.77 0.53
C TYR A 79 -21.75 -3.85 -0.18
N LYS A 80 -22.37 -4.60 -1.11
CA LYS A 80 -21.67 -5.62 -1.92
C LYS A 80 -20.54 -5.02 -2.76
N LYS A 81 -20.76 -3.86 -3.37
CA LYS A 81 -19.74 -3.11 -4.13
C LYS A 81 -18.55 -2.74 -3.23
N MET A 82 -18.82 -2.21 -2.03
CA MET A 82 -17.76 -1.85 -1.07
C MET A 82 -16.96 -3.06 -0.60
N PHE A 83 -17.63 -4.18 -0.32
CA PHE A 83 -16.97 -5.43 0.06
C PHE A 83 -16.08 -5.97 -1.08
N ALA A 84 -16.55 -5.90 -2.33
CA ALA A 84 -15.77 -6.33 -3.49
C ALA A 84 -14.48 -5.52 -3.67
N ILE A 85 -14.51 -4.21 -3.38
CA ILE A 85 -13.31 -3.35 -3.40
C ILE A 85 -12.28 -3.82 -2.37
N LYS A 86 -12.69 -4.04 -1.11
CA LYS A 86 -11.79 -4.51 -0.04
C LYS A 86 -11.11 -5.83 -0.41
N ARG A 87 -11.90 -6.80 -0.92
CA ARG A 87 -11.39 -8.11 -1.34
C ARG A 87 -10.38 -8.04 -2.48
N ARG A 88 -10.54 -7.07 -3.39
CA ARG A 88 -9.60 -6.84 -4.49
C ARG A 88 -8.32 -6.13 -4.05
N LEU A 89 -8.44 -5.19 -3.13
CA LEU A 89 -7.36 -4.35 -2.65
C LEU A 89 -6.40 -5.03 -1.67
N TYR A 90 -6.93 -5.79 -0.71
CA TYR A 90 -6.14 -6.25 0.43
C TYR A 90 -5.05 -7.26 0.05
N PRO A 91 -5.32 -8.30 -0.78
CA PRO A 91 -4.30 -9.26 -1.16
C PRO A 91 -3.05 -8.64 -1.81
N PRO A 92 -3.16 -7.76 -2.84
CA PRO A 92 -1.96 -7.15 -3.44
C PRO A 92 -1.25 -6.19 -2.48
N THR A 93 -1.98 -5.46 -1.63
CA THR A 93 -1.40 -4.52 -0.65
C THR A 93 -0.64 -5.25 0.47
N MET A 94 -1.15 -6.39 0.94
CA MET A 94 -0.43 -7.23 1.90
C MET A 94 0.81 -7.86 1.27
N MET A 95 0.68 -8.39 0.05
CA MET A 95 1.79 -9.04 -0.64
C MET A 95 2.96 -8.10 -0.91
N VAL A 96 2.70 -6.86 -1.36
CA VAL A 96 3.78 -5.88 -1.56
C VAL A 96 4.46 -5.54 -0.25
N THR A 97 3.71 -5.41 0.86
CA THR A 97 4.29 -5.14 2.19
C THR A 97 5.20 -6.28 2.63
N MET A 98 4.77 -7.54 2.48
CA MET A 98 5.59 -8.71 2.82
C MET A 98 6.86 -8.80 1.97
N LEU A 99 6.74 -8.60 0.66
CA LEU A 99 7.86 -8.64 -0.26
C LEU A 99 8.87 -7.51 0.01
N PHE A 100 8.36 -6.32 0.29
CA PHE A 100 9.20 -5.19 0.68
C PHE A 100 9.98 -5.50 1.96
N MET A 101 9.31 -6.02 2.99
CA MET A 101 9.97 -6.42 4.24
C MET A 101 11.01 -7.52 4.02
N ALA A 102 10.69 -8.52 3.20
CA ALA A 102 11.64 -9.56 2.84
C ALA A 102 12.88 -8.99 2.12
N THR A 103 12.68 -8.04 1.20
CA THR A 103 13.76 -7.38 0.47
C THR A 103 14.69 -6.63 1.43
N VAL A 104 14.15 -5.82 2.34
CA VAL A 104 14.95 -5.05 3.32
C VAL A 104 15.68 -5.97 4.29
N ILE A 105 15.03 -7.05 4.76
CA ILE A 105 15.69 -8.02 5.64
C ILE A 105 16.83 -8.73 4.91
N ILE A 106 16.62 -9.17 3.66
CA ILE A 106 17.66 -9.84 2.86
C ILE A 106 18.82 -8.89 2.61
N ASP A 107 18.55 -7.63 2.28
CA ASP A 107 19.58 -6.61 2.04
C ASP A 107 20.39 -6.31 3.31
N GLY A 108 19.70 -6.09 4.44
CA GLY A 108 20.35 -5.89 5.73
C GLY A 108 21.19 -7.08 6.17
N VAL A 109 20.71 -8.32 5.96
CA VAL A 109 21.48 -9.54 6.28
C VAL A 109 22.68 -9.70 5.34
N TYR A 110 22.55 -9.41 4.05
CA TYR A 110 23.67 -9.40 3.10
C TYR A 110 24.76 -8.44 3.57
N PHE A 111 24.38 -7.22 3.96
CA PHE A 111 25.33 -6.21 4.42
C PHE A 111 25.99 -6.58 5.75
N ILE A 112 25.24 -7.03 6.76
CA ILE A 112 25.81 -7.47 8.05
C ILE A 112 26.76 -8.66 7.84
N LYS A 113 26.42 -9.61 6.97
CA LYS A 113 27.26 -10.78 6.67
C LYS A 113 28.48 -10.48 5.81
N LEU A 114 28.49 -9.38 5.06
CA LEU A 114 29.70 -8.90 4.39
C LEU A 114 30.85 -8.64 5.40
N TYR A 115 30.50 -8.32 6.65
CA TYR A 115 31.44 -8.17 7.77
C TYR A 115 31.66 -9.46 8.59
N THR A 116 30.99 -10.58 8.26
CA THR A 116 31.04 -11.83 9.03
C THR A 116 30.86 -13.05 8.12
N GLU A 117 31.95 -13.43 7.43
CA GLU A 117 32.24 -14.66 6.65
C GLU A 117 31.08 -15.66 6.38
N SER A 118 30.00 -15.26 5.69
CA SER A 118 28.93 -16.19 5.31
C SER A 118 28.35 -15.92 3.92
N ARG A 119 28.23 -16.98 3.11
CA ARG A 119 27.94 -16.98 1.66
C ARG A 119 26.44 -16.88 1.35
N ILE A 120 25.80 -15.74 1.62
CA ILE A 120 24.48 -15.46 1.02
C ILE A 120 24.70 -14.93 -0.40
N SER A 121 23.98 -15.53 -1.35
CA SER A 121 24.01 -15.13 -2.75
C SER A 121 23.29 -13.79 -2.94
N GLU A 122 23.96 -12.81 -3.52
CA GLU A 122 23.42 -11.49 -3.89
C GLU A 122 22.18 -11.61 -4.79
N TRP A 123 22.08 -12.70 -5.54
CA TRP A 123 20.93 -13.05 -6.37
C TRP A 123 19.58 -13.02 -5.63
N TRP A 124 19.56 -13.34 -4.33
CA TRP A 124 18.33 -13.28 -3.54
C TRP A 124 17.80 -11.86 -3.40
N PHE A 125 18.69 -10.87 -3.27
CA PHE A 125 18.29 -9.47 -3.25
C PHE A 125 17.68 -9.08 -4.60
N HIS A 126 18.35 -9.37 -5.72
CA HIS A 126 17.82 -9.00 -7.04
C HIS A 126 16.43 -9.59 -7.30
N ILE A 127 16.25 -10.88 -7.02
CA ILE A 127 14.96 -11.57 -7.23
C ILE A 127 13.86 -10.90 -6.39
N THR A 128 14.11 -10.68 -5.10
CA THR A 128 13.11 -10.10 -4.19
C THR A 128 12.85 -8.63 -4.48
N TYR A 129 13.87 -7.88 -4.86
CA TYR A 129 13.76 -6.47 -5.26
C TYR A 129 12.94 -6.29 -6.54
N PHE A 130 13.25 -7.03 -7.61
CA PHE A 130 12.47 -6.99 -8.85
C PHE A 130 11.02 -7.42 -8.64
N LEU A 131 10.79 -8.46 -7.84
CA LEU A 131 9.45 -8.92 -7.49
C LEU A 131 8.69 -7.85 -6.70
N THR A 132 9.36 -7.17 -5.77
CA THR A 132 8.80 -6.06 -4.98
C THR A 132 8.43 -4.88 -5.88
N LEU A 133 9.29 -4.46 -6.81
CA LEU A 133 8.97 -3.41 -7.78
C LEU A 133 7.74 -3.74 -8.62
N TRP A 134 7.67 -4.97 -9.13
CA TRP A 134 6.52 -5.43 -9.92
C TRP A 134 5.23 -5.43 -9.10
N TYR A 135 5.27 -5.99 -7.88
CA TYR A 135 4.13 -6.01 -6.97
C TYR A 135 3.74 -4.62 -6.48
N TYR A 136 4.70 -3.71 -6.31
CA TYR A 136 4.45 -2.34 -5.93
C TYR A 136 3.65 -1.61 -7.01
N TYR A 137 4.09 -1.69 -8.27
CA TYR A 137 3.32 -1.14 -9.39
C TYR A 137 1.91 -1.74 -9.47
N LYS A 138 1.80 -3.06 -9.35
CA LYS A 138 0.51 -3.77 -9.35
C LYS A 138 -0.39 -3.31 -8.20
N ALA A 139 0.14 -3.21 -6.99
CA ALA A 139 -0.59 -2.77 -5.80
C ALA A 139 -1.04 -1.32 -5.94
N THR A 140 -0.17 -0.41 -6.37
CA THR A 140 -0.53 1.00 -6.59
C THR A 140 -1.63 1.16 -7.65
N LYS A 141 -1.62 0.36 -8.72
CA LYS A 141 -2.68 0.36 -9.72
C LYS A 141 -4.02 -0.10 -9.12
N GLU A 142 -4.00 -1.19 -8.35
CA GLU A 142 -5.19 -1.71 -7.68
C GLU A 142 -5.72 -0.77 -6.59
N GLN A 143 -4.83 -0.09 -5.87
CA GLN A 143 -5.15 0.99 -4.94
C GLN A 143 -5.86 2.13 -5.65
N HIS A 144 -5.31 2.63 -6.76
CA HIS A 144 -5.92 3.70 -7.54
C HIS A 144 -7.32 3.36 -8.05
N VAL A 145 -7.50 2.14 -8.59
CA VAL A 145 -8.83 1.65 -9.04
C VAL A 145 -9.80 1.58 -7.87
N SER A 146 -9.35 1.07 -6.72
CA SER A 146 -10.14 0.96 -5.50
C SER A 146 -10.54 2.33 -4.96
N PHE A 147 -9.64 3.32 -4.98
CA PHE A 147 -9.94 4.70 -4.56
C PHE A 147 -11.06 5.30 -5.39
N LYS A 148 -10.97 5.20 -6.72
CA LYS A 148 -12.04 5.65 -7.63
C LYS A 148 -13.35 4.92 -7.39
N GLY A 149 -13.29 3.61 -7.16
CA GLY A 149 -14.46 2.79 -6.83
C GLY A 149 -15.15 3.27 -5.55
N SER A 150 -14.39 3.50 -4.48
CA SER A 150 -14.92 3.99 -3.20
C SER A 150 -15.56 5.37 -3.33
N THR A 151 -14.93 6.30 -4.06
CA THR A 151 -15.52 7.61 -4.33
C THR A 151 -16.83 7.49 -5.12
N LYS A 152 -16.89 6.61 -6.12
CA LYS A 152 -18.12 6.39 -6.90
C LYS A 152 -19.26 5.86 -6.03
N ILE A 153 -18.99 4.94 -5.10
CA ILE A 153 -20.01 4.42 -4.16
C ILE A 153 -20.56 5.55 -3.30
N VAL A 154 -19.69 6.41 -2.77
CA VAL A 154 -20.11 7.54 -1.93
C VAL A 154 -20.95 8.55 -2.72
N LEU A 155 -20.56 8.85 -3.95
CA LEU A 155 -21.37 9.71 -4.83
C LEU A 155 -22.72 9.08 -5.21
N GLU A 156 -22.77 7.75 -5.38
CA GLU A 156 -24.02 7.02 -5.64
C GLU A 156 -24.95 7.05 -4.42
N MET A 157 -24.41 6.94 -3.21
CA MET A 157 -25.17 7.07 -1.96
C MET A 157 -25.82 8.45 -1.84
N THR A 158 -25.04 9.53 -1.95
CA THR A 158 -25.56 10.91 -1.82
C THR A 158 -26.59 11.25 -2.91
N LYS A 159 -26.48 10.64 -4.11
CA LYS A 159 -27.49 10.83 -5.16
C LYS A 159 -28.80 10.14 -4.82
N LYS A 160 -28.75 8.87 -4.42
CA LYS A 160 -29.96 8.12 -4.07
C LYS A 160 -30.69 8.72 -2.87
N GLU A 161 -29.96 9.20 -1.86
CA GLU A 161 -30.52 9.95 -0.74
C GLU A 161 -31.34 11.16 -1.21
N ARG A 162 -30.78 11.98 -2.11
CA ARG A 162 -31.48 13.14 -2.68
C ARG A 162 -32.72 12.78 -3.49
N ASP A 163 -32.73 11.63 -4.16
CA ASP A 163 -33.87 11.16 -4.95
C ASP A 163 -34.98 10.55 -4.05
N VAL A 164 -34.64 10.09 -2.83
CA VAL A 164 -35.62 9.63 -1.83
C VAL A 164 -36.30 10.81 -1.14
N ASP A 165 -35.58 11.92 -0.95
CA ASP A 165 -36.09 13.14 -0.31
C ASP A 165 -36.90 14.06 -1.25
N SER A 166 -37.00 13.74 -2.56
CA SER A 166 -37.71 14.53 -3.59
C SER A 166 -39.03 13.91 -4.01
#